data_AF-A0A7Y3XCX3-F1
#
_entry.id   AF-A0A7Y3XCX3-F1
#
_cell.length_a   1.000
_cell.length_b   1.000
_cell.length_c   1.000
_cell.angle_alpha   90.00
_cell.angle_beta   90.00
_cell.angle_gamma   90.00
#
_symmetry.space_group_name_H-M   'P 1'
#
loop_
_entity.id
_entity.type
_entity.pdbx_description
1 polymer ?
#
loop_
_entity_poly.entity_id
_entity_poly.type
_entity_poly.pdbx_seq_one_letter_code
_entity_poly.pdbx_strand_id
1 'polypeptide(L)' 'MNTSVSKISVIIPVYNEKNTVMDLIKRVCLVDLPINKEIIVVDDGSTDGTRELILEIIKHQTDQNNLIKFF' A
#
# COMPACT_ATOMS: atom_id res chain seq x y z
N MET A 1 -10.02 28.37 -8.21
CA MET A 1 -9.24 28.02 -7.01
C MET A 1 -8.28 26.91 -7.42
N ASN A 2 -6.97 27.16 -7.45
CA ASN A 2 -5.98 26.10 -7.65
C ASN A 2 -5.60 25.57 -6.27
N THR A 3 -6.27 24.51 -5.82
CA THR A 3 -5.83 23.74 -4.65
C THR A 3 -4.66 22.87 -5.09
N SER A 4 -3.44 23.21 -4.66
CA SER A 4 -2.30 22.32 -4.82
C SER A 4 -2.50 21.10 -3.92
N VAL A 5 -2.89 19.97 -4.51
CA VAL A 5 -2.93 18.68 -3.81
C VAL A 5 -1.49 18.22 -3.61
N SER A 6 -1.07 18.05 -2.36
CA SER A 6 0.32 17.65 -2.02
C SER A 6 0.46 16.17 -1.68
N LYS A 7 -0.66 15.46 -1.46
CA LYS A 7 -0.69 14.05 -1.08
C LYS A 7 -1.99 13.39 -1.54
N ILE A 8 -1.89 12.12 -1.96
CA ILE A 8 -3.02 11.23 -2.21
C ILE A 8 -2.97 10.04 -1.24
N SER A 9 -4.13 9.59 -0.77
CA SER A 9 -4.27 8.35 0.01
C SER A 9 -4.98 7.29 -0.84
N VAL A 10 -4.39 6.10 -0.94
CA VAL A 10 -4.90 4.94 -1.66
C VAL A 10 -5.28 3.88 -0.63
N ILE A 11 -6.56 3.52 -0.56
CA ILE A 11 -7.06 2.51 0.38
C ILE A 11 -7.21 1.18 -0.37
N ILE A 12 -6.62 0.12 0.17
CA ILE A 12 -6.55 -1.21 -0.42
C ILE A 12 -7.13 -2.22 0.59
N PRO A 13 -8.43 -2.54 0.53
CA PRO A 13 -8.99 -3.64 1.30
C PRO A 13 -8.45 -4.97 0.77
N VAL A 14 -8.07 -5.88 1.65
CA VAL A 14 -7.56 -7.21 1.32
C VAL A 14 -8.24 -8.29 2.16
N TYR A 15 -8.50 -9.43 1.54
CA TYR A 15 -8.95 -10.65 2.20
C TYR A 15 -8.44 -11.86 1.41
N ASN A 16 -7.55 -12.65 2.01
CA ASN A 16 -6.95 -13.83 1.38
C ASN A 16 -6.31 -13.57 -0.01
N GLU A 17 -5.48 -12.53 -0.09
CA GLU A 17 -4.79 -12.08 -1.31
C GLU A 17 -3.30 -12.47 -1.31
N LYS A 18 -2.90 -13.57 -0.64
CA LYS A 18 -1.49 -13.96 -0.50
C LYS A 18 -0.73 -14.06 -1.81
N ASN A 19 -1.41 -14.47 -2.88
CA ASN A 19 -0.79 -14.71 -4.19
C ASN A 19 -0.61 -13.44 -5.03
N THR A 20 -1.23 -12.33 -4.63
CA THR A 20 -1.44 -11.13 -5.47
C THR A 20 -1.03 -9.85 -4.75
N VAL A 21 -1.09 -9.82 -3.42
CA VAL A 21 -0.88 -8.62 -2.60
C VAL A 21 0.48 -7.97 -2.81
N MET A 22 1.53 -8.77 -3.01
CA MET A 22 2.89 -8.29 -3.28
C MET A 22 2.95 -7.52 -4.61
N ASP A 23 2.44 -8.12 -5.68
CA ASP A 23 2.43 -7.50 -7.01
C ASP A 23 1.52 -6.28 -7.05
N LEU A 24 0.39 -6.33 -6.34
CA LEU A 24 -0.55 -5.22 -6.22
C LEU A 24 0.12 -4.01 -5.56
N ILE A 25 0.69 -4.18 -4.36
CA ILE A 25 1.34 -3.08 -3.63
C ILE A 25 2.51 -2.52 -4.46
N LYS A 26 3.33 -3.39 -5.06
CA LYS A 26 4.43 -2.97 -5.93
C LYS A 26 3.94 -2.12 -7.09
N ARG A 27 2.88 -2.52 -7.79
CA ARG A 27 2.31 -1.76 -8.91
C ARG A 27 1.81 -0.39 -8.46
N VAL A 28 1.14 -0.29 -7.32
CA VAL A 28 0.69 1.01 -6.76
C VAL A 28 1.88 1.91 -6.41
N CYS A 29 2.93 1.36 -5.80
CA CYS A 29 4.15 2.10 -5.47
C CYS A 29 4.85 2.65 -6.74
N LEU A 30 4.83 1.90 -7.85
CA LEU A 30 5.50 2.26 -9.10
C LEU A 30 4.75 3.31 -9.95
N VAL A 31 3.50 3.65 -9.64
CA VAL A 31 2.79 4.71 -10.37
C VAL A 31 3.47 6.06 -10.09
N ASP A 32 4.13 6.62 -11.09
CA ASP A 32 4.77 7.93 -10.95
C ASP A 32 3.71 9.03 -10.90
N LEU A 33 3.70 9.78 -9.80
CA LEU A 33 2.82 10.93 -9.59
C LEU A 33 3.65 12.05 -8.96
N PRO A 34 3.46 13.32 -9.37
CA PRO A 34 4.15 14.47 -8.78
C PRO A 34 3.56 14.86 -7.41
N ILE A 35 3.10 13.89 -6.62
CA ILE A 35 2.51 14.05 -5.29
C ILE A 35 2.87 12.85 -4.41
N ASN A 36 2.95 13.06 -3.10
CA ASN A 36 3.25 11.98 -2.16
C ASN A 36 2.09 10.99 -2.07
N LYS A 37 2.40 9.70 -1.90
CA LYS A 37 1.41 8.63 -1.76
C LYS A 37 1.41 8.08 -0.33
N GLU A 38 0.23 7.97 0.25
CA GLU A 38 -0.01 7.11 1.41
C GLU A 38 -0.86 5.93 0.96
N ILE A 39 -0.38 4.73 1.24
CA ILE A 39 -1.03 3.49 0.88
C ILE A 39 -1.52 2.86 2.18
N ILE A 40 -2.83 2.68 2.30
CA ILE A 40 -3.48 2.13 3.49
C ILE A 40 -4.03 0.77 3.11
N VAL A 41 -3.40 -0.28 3.61
CA VAL A 41 -3.87 -1.65 3.42
C VAL A 41 -4.71 -2.05 4.63
N VAL A 42 -5.92 -2.53 4.40
CA VAL A 42 -6.88 -2.92 5.45
C VAL A 42 -7.20 -4.39 5.28
N ASP A 43 -6.82 -5.22 6.24
CA ASP A 43 -7.04 -6.67 6.21
C ASP A 43 -8.34 -7.06 6.92
N ASP A 44 -9.27 -7.64 6.17
CA ASP A 44 -10.58 -8.09 6.66
C ASP A 44 -10.52 -9.51 7.28
N GLY A 45 -9.45 -9.79 8.04
CA GLY A 45 -9.27 -11.07 8.74
C GLY A 45 -8.80 -12.21 7.83
N SER A 46 -7.81 -11.98 6.98
CA SER A 46 -7.18 -13.02 6.17
C SER A 46 -6.61 -14.16 7.02
N THR A 47 -6.66 -15.39 6.50
CA THR A 47 -6.17 -16.61 7.17
C THR A 47 -5.16 -17.41 6.34
N ASP A 48 -4.81 -16.92 5.16
CA ASP A 48 -4.00 -17.62 4.17
C ASP A 48 -2.50 -17.30 4.22
N GLY A 49 -2.11 -16.26 4.96
CA GLY A 49 -0.75 -15.71 5.00
C GLY A 49 -0.60 -14.29 4.41
N THR A 50 -1.70 -13.66 3.99
CA THR A 50 -1.71 -12.30 3.41
C THR A 50 -1.09 -11.28 4.37
N ARG A 51 -1.46 -11.35 5.65
CA ARG A 51 -1.01 -10.43 6.70
C ARG A 51 0.50 -10.44 6.86
N GLU A 52 1.09 -11.64 6.94
CA GLU A 52 2.52 -11.86 7.12
C GLU A 52 3.30 -11.27 5.94
N LEU A 53 2.81 -11.47 4.71
CA LEU A 53 3.45 -10.89 3.53
C LEU A 53 3.42 -9.35 3.54
N ILE A 54 2.32 -8.73 3.95
CA ILE A 54 2.23 -7.26 4.02
C ILE A 54 3.19 -6.70 5.07
N LEU A 55 3.30 -7.35 6.23
CA LEU A 55 4.23 -6.93 7.27
C LEU A 55 5.70 -7.02 6.82
N GLU A 56 6.06 -8.05 6.06
CA GLU A 56 7.38 -8.17 5.44
C GLU A 56 7.66 -7.02 4.44
N ILE A 57 6.67 -6.66 3.61
CA ILE A 57 6.78 -5.50 2.70
C ILE A 57 7.08 -4.21 3.45
N ILE A 58 6.34 -3.95 4.53
CA ILE A 58 6.49 -2.72 5.32
C ILE A 58 7.87 -2.65 5.97
N LYS A 59 8.35 -3.77 6.50
CA LYS A 59 9.68 -3.87 7.14
C LYS A 59 10.81 -3.58 6.16
N HIS A 60 10.66 -3.97 4.91
CA HIS A 60 11.66 -3.80 3.86
C HIS A 60 11.43 -2.56 2.97
N GLN A 61 10.47 -1.69 3.32
CA GLN A 61 10.18 -0.50 2.55
C GLN A 61 11.31 0.54 2.64
N THR A 62 11.81 1.01 1.49
CA THR A 62 12.89 2.01 1.41
C THR A 62 12.51 3.30 0.70
N ASP A 63 11.34 3.35 0.05
CA ASP A 63 10.90 4.51 -0.73
C ASP A 63 10.28 5.58 0.16
N GLN A 64 10.86 6.77 0.16
CA GLN A 64 10.41 7.93 0.94
C GLN A 64 9.13 8.57 0.40
N ASN A 65 8.78 8.36 -0.87
CA ASN A 65 7.61 8.96 -1.54
C ASN A 65 6.31 8.17 -1.32
N ASN A 66 6.44 6.93 -0.85
CA ASN A 66 5.34 6.04 -0.51
C ASN A 66 5.35 5.82 1.01
N LEU A 67 4.21 5.99 1.68
CA LEU A 67 4.04 5.60 3.09
C LEU A 67 3.01 4.47 3.16
N ILE A 68 3.44 3.25 3.50
CA ILE A 68 2.52 2.12 3.64
C ILE A 68 2.10 1.99 5.11
N LYS A 69 0.80 1.97 5.35
CA LYS A 69 0.18 1.68 6.64
C LYS A 69 -0.67 0.42 6.51
N PHE A 70 -0.70 -0.38 7.56
CA PHE A 70 -1.47 -1.62 7.60
C PHE A 70 -2.35 -1.67 8.84
N PHE A 71 -3.61 -2.04 8.65
CA PHE A 71 -4.64 -2.14 9.67
C PHE A 71 -5.25 -3.54 9.64
#